data_AF-A0A7V3MJ95-F1
#
_entry.id   AF-A0A7V3MJ95-F1
#
_cell.length_a   1.000
_cell.length_b   1.000
_cell.length_c   1.000
_cell.angle_alpha   90.00
_cell.angle_beta   90.00
_cell.angle_gamma   90.00
#
_symmetry.space_group_name_H-M   'P 1'
#
loop_
_entity.id
_entity.type
_entity.pdbx_description
1 polymer ?
#
loop_
_entity_poly.entity_id
_entity_poly.type
_entity_poly.pdbx_seq_one_letter_code
_entity_poly.pdbx_strand_id
1 'polypeptide(L)'
;MEPRSWVGKAFPLLPLIDIGSRLSRGTYAVVLYRHNCPMCHRVIRRMCQSAPADRSVPVVLIELPPYGALPEECLPPGETWLSARLTSDYDWFCETPVVIQVRDGVVLECDLARQETRS
;
A
#
# COMPACT_ATOMS: atom_id res chain seq x y z
N MET A 1 -2.55 3.85 -14.96
CA MET A 1 -1.22 3.22 -15.15
C MET A 1 -1.25 1.85 -14.50
N GLU A 2 -0.59 0.85 -15.09
CA GLU A 2 -0.58 -0.52 -14.54
C GLU A 2 0.56 -0.71 -13.53
N PRO A 3 0.29 -1.03 -12.25
CA PRO A 3 1.31 -1.15 -11.21
C PRO A 3 2.43 -2.15 -11.53
N ARG A 4 2.11 -3.25 -12.22
CA ARG A 4 3.10 -4.27 -12.62
C ARG A 4 4.20 -3.71 -13.53
N SER A 5 3.89 -2.67 -14.30
CA SER A 5 4.87 -2.03 -15.19
C SER A 5 5.93 -1.21 -14.45
N TRP A 6 5.78 -1.01 -13.13
CA TRP A 6 6.71 -0.25 -12.30
C TRP A 6 7.87 -1.09 -11.75
N VAL A 7 7.78 -2.43 -11.82
CA VAL A 7 8.85 -3.32 -11.35
C VAL A 7 10.18 -2.99 -12.02
N GLY A 8 11.23 -2.87 -11.21
CA GLY A 8 12.57 -2.46 -11.63
C GLY A 8 12.75 -0.95 -11.87
N LYS A 9 11.71 -0.13 -11.64
CA LYS A 9 11.73 1.33 -11.84
C LYS A 9 11.55 2.07 -10.52
N ALA A 10 11.89 3.36 -10.54
CA ALA A 10 11.55 4.26 -9.45
C ALA A 10 10.03 4.23 -9.20
N PHE A 11 9.63 4.19 -7.93
CA PHE A 11 8.23 4.14 -7.53
C PHE A 11 7.54 5.44 -7.94
N PRO A 12 6.63 5.42 -8.94
CA PRO A 12 6.17 6.65 -9.60
C PRO A 12 5.27 7.51 -8.71
N LEU A 13 4.83 6.97 -7.58
CA LEU A 13 3.97 7.66 -6.63
C LEU A 13 4.73 8.46 -5.57
N LEU A 14 6.06 8.33 -5.48
CA LEU A 14 6.88 9.08 -4.53
C LEU A 14 6.63 10.60 -4.54
N PRO A 15 6.51 11.30 -5.69
CA PRO A 15 6.26 12.75 -5.69
C PRO A 15 4.80 13.12 -5.38
N LEU A 16 3.90 12.13 -5.22
CA LEU A 16 2.46 12.31 -5.13
C LEU A 16 1.90 11.91 -3.75
N ILE A 17 2.79 11.59 -2.81
CA ILE A 17 2.49 11.23 -1.43
C ILE A 17 3.36 12.07 -0.48
N ASP A 18 2.79 12.40 0.68
CA ASP A 18 3.41 13.21 1.73
C ASP A 18 4.68 12.58 2.34
N ILE A 19 4.77 11.26 2.35
CA ILE A 19 5.92 10.51 2.89
C ILE A 19 6.92 10.03 1.82
N GLY A 20 6.89 10.59 0.61
CA GLY A 20 7.73 10.15 -0.51
C GLY A 20 9.23 10.12 -0.20
N SER A 21 9.73 11.14 0.50
CA SER A 21 11.14 11.20 0.93
C SER A 21 11.52 10.02 1.85
N ARG A 22 10.60 9.52 2.66
CA ARG A 22 10.81 8.37 3.53
C ARG A 22 10.86 7.06 2.75
N LEU A 23 9.95 6.85 1.79
CA LEU A 23 9.95 5.65 0.93
C LEU A 23 11.15 5.59 -0.03
N SER A 24 11.79 6.72 -0.30
CA SER A 24 13.02 6.76 -1.09
C SER A 24 14.23 6.09 -0.42
N ARG A 25 14.12 5.69 0.86
CA ARG A 25 15.22 5.11 1.65
C ARG A 25 14.76 3.94 2.51
N GLY A 26 15.42 2.80 2.43
CA GLY A 26 15.08 1.59 3.19
C GLY A 26 14.11 0.68 2.43
N THR A 27 13.60 -0.35 3.10
CA THR A 27 12.68 -1.34 2.51
C THR A 27 11.29 -1.18 3.13
N TYR A 28 10.24 -1.19 2.29
CA TYR A 28 8.84 -1.04 2.70
C TYR A 28 7.93 -2.00 1.94
N ALA A 29 6.87 -2.42 2.62
CA ALA A 29 5.74 -3.12 2.01
C ALA A 29 4.60 -2.11 1.86
N VAL A 30 4.38 -1.64 0.64
CA VAL A 30 3.39 -0.61 0.33
C VAL A 30 2.07 -1.27 -0.08
N VAL A 31 0.96 -0.79 0.46
CA VAL A 31 -0.39 -1.22 0.10
C VAL A 31 -1.16 -0.02 -0.45
N LEU A 32 -1.47 -0.04 -1.75
CA LEU A 32 -2.42 0.90 -2.35
C LEU A 32 -3.83 0.41 -2.08
N TYR A 33 -4.66 1.24 -1.44
CA TYR A 33 -6.00 0.84 -1.02
C TYR A 33 -7.05 1.93 -1.19
N ARG A 34 -8.32 1.52 -1.18
CA ARG A 34 -9.48 2.40 -1.01
C ARG A 34 -10.20 2.04 0.28
N HIS A 35 -10.73 3.03 1.00
CA HIS A 35 -11.43 2.78 2.26
C HIS A 35 -12.69 1.92 2.10
N ASN A 36 -13.33 1.91 0.93
CA ASN A 36 -14.56 1.16 0.63
C ASN A 36 -14.31 -0.21 -0.04
N CYS A 37 -13.08 -0.75 0.06
CA CYS A 37 -12.67 -1.99 -0.60
C CYS A 37 -12.51 -3.13 0.42
N PRO A 38 -13.44 -4.10 0.49
CA PRO A 38 -13.38 -5.20 1.45
C PRO A 38 -12.13 -6.09 1.32
N MET A 39 -11.65 -6.29 0.07
CA MET A 39 -10.41 -7.03 -0.15
C MET A 39 -9.20 -6.28 0.42
N CYS A 40 -9.22 -4.94 0.32
CA CYS A 40 -8.17 -4.10 0.88
C CYS A 40 -8.13 -4.23 2.39
N HIS A 41 -9.29 -4.20 3.06
CA HIS A 41 -9.39 -4.45 4.50
C HIS A 41 -8.76 -5.79 4.90
N ARG A 42 -9.07 -6.87 4.15
CA ARG A 42 -8.52 -8.21 4.40
C ARG A 42 -6.99 -8.24 4.24
N VAL A 43 -6.45 -7.60 3.20
CA VAL A 43 -5.00 -7.54 2.94
C VAL A 43 -4.28 -6.71 4.01
N ILE A 44 -4.79 -5.52 4.33
CA ILE A 44 -4.23 -4.64 5.37
C ILE A 44 -4.21 -5.38 6.71
N ARG A 45 -5.34 -5.96 7.10
CA ARG A 45 -5.45 -6.74 8.33
C ARG A 45 -4.40 -7.86 8.37
N ARG A 46 -4.26 -8.64 7.31
CA ARG A 46 -3.27 -9.73 7.23
C ARG A 46 -1.86 -9.20 7.37
N MET A 47 -1.49 -8.16 6.62
CA MET A 47 -0.12 -7.63 6.59
C MET A 47 0.27 -6.95 7.90
N CYS A 48 -0.64 -6.17 8.49
CA CYS A 48 -0.35 -5.43 9.71
C CYS A 48 -0.46 -6.31 10.98
N GLN A 49 -1.30 -7.35 11.00
CA GLN A 49 -1.43 -8.25 12.16
C GLN A 49 -0.46 -9.44 12.14
N SER A 50 0.04 -9.86 10.97
CA SER A 50 0.90 -11.06 10.85
C SER A 50 2.39 -10.75 10.80
N ALA A 51 2.81 -9.49 10.91
CA ALA A 51 4.23 -9.12 10.85
C ALA A 51 4.96 -9.62 12.11
N PRO A 52 5.96 -10.52 12.01
CA PRO A 52 6.74 -10.95 13.17
C PRO A 52 7.47 -9.74 13.77
N ALA A 53 7.41 -9.59 15.09
CA ALA A 53 7.95 -8.44 15.83
C ALA A 53 9.44 -8.15 15.59
N ASP A 54 10.20 -9.11 15.04
CA ASP A 54 11.66 -9.09 14.94
C ASP A 54 12.19 -8.99 13.48
N ARG A 55 11.31 -8.95 12.47
CA ARG A 55 11.70 -8.89 11.03
C ARG A 55 10.76 -8.06 10.14
N SER A 56 9.99 -7.16 10.74
CA SER A 56 8.92 -6.44 10.06
C SER A 56 9.47 -5.33 9.15
N VAL A 57 9.52 -5.60 7.85
CA VAL A 57 9.51 -4.54 6.84
C VAL A 57 8.31 -3.64 7.14
N PRO A 58 8.48 -2.32 7.38
CA PRO A 58 7.37 -1.45 7.74
C PRO A 58 6.31 -1.45 6.64
N VAL A 59 5.04 -1.58 7.05
CA VAL A 59 3.91 -1.52 6.14
C VAL A 59 3.55 -0.06 5.92
N VAL A 60 3.40 0.35 4.67
CA VAL A 60 2.95 1.68 4.28
C VAL A 60 1.59 1.56 3.62
N LEU A 61 0.57 2.15 4.22
CA LEU A 61 -0.78 2.21 3.68
C LEU A 61 -0.94 3.51 2.89
N ILE A 62 -1.13 3.41 1.58
CA ILE A 62 -1.36 4.57 0.71
C ILE A 62 -2.81 4.55 0.25
N GLU A 63 -3.58 5.52 0.72
CA GLU A 63 -4.99 5.65 0.39
C GLU A 63 -5.18 6.38 -0.94
N LEU A 64 -6.02 5.80 -1.81
CA LEU A 64 -6.49 6.43 -3.05
C LEU A 64 -7.79 7.21 -2.77
N PRO A 65 -7.96 8.42 -3.33
CA PRO A 65 -9.22 9.15 -3.29
C PRO A 65 -10.40 8.34 -3.87
N PRO A 66 -11.63 8.50 -3.35
CA PRO A 66 -11.99 9.33 -2.21
C PRO A 66 -11.44 8.77 -0.89
N TYR A 67 -11.09 9.64 0.05
CA TYR A 67 -10.55 9.22 1.35
C TYR A 67 -11.67 8.87 2.34
N GLY A 68 -11.39 8.00 3.29
CA GLY A 68 -12.30 7.60 4.36
C GLY A 68 -11.58 6.91 5.51
N ALA A 69 -12.35 6.49 6.52
CA ALA A 69 -11.79 5.74 7.64
C ALA A 69 -11.61 4.26 7.27
N LEU A 70 -10.46 3.69 7.64
CA LEU A 70 -10.35 2.25 7.76
C LEU A 70 -11.07 1.79 9.05
N PRO A 71 -11.74 0.63 9.04
CA PRO A 71 -12.27 0.04 10.27
C PRO A 71 -11.14 -0.18 11.29
N GLU A 72 -11.38 0.11 12.56
CA GLU A 72 -10.37 -0.02 13.63
C GLU A 72 -9.78 -1.43 13.69
N GLU A 73 -10.59 -2.46 13.38
CA GLU A 73 -10.16 -3.85 13.36
C GLU A 73 -9.14 -4.20 12.25
N CYS A 74 -8.97 -3.33 11.26
CA CYS A 74 -7.99 -3.51 10.20
C CYS A 74 -6.58 -3.14 10.66
N LEU A 75 -6.47 -2.24 11.64
CA LEU A 75 -5.21 -1.66 12.09
C LEU A 75 -4.79 -2.34 13.40
N PRO A 76 -3.55 -2.82 13.52
CA PRO A 76 -3.06 -3.35 14.78
C PRO A 76 -2.95 -2.22 15.81
N PRO A 77 -3.13 -2.51 17.11
CA PRO A 77 -2.79 -1.57 18.15
C PRO A 77 -1.27 -1.30 18.14
N GLY A 78 -0.86 -0.05 17.90
CA GLY A 78 0.54 0.40 17.89
C GLY A 78 1.02 1.05 16.57
N GLU A 79 2.31 1.44 16.54
CA GLU A 79 2.94 2.23 15.45
C GLU A 79 3.71 1.38 14.41
N THR A 80 3.26 0.17 14.09
CA THR A 80 4.00 -0.72 13.17
C THR A 80 3.75 -0.43 11.67
N TRP A 81 3.01 0.63 11.36
CA TRP A 81 2.65 1.00 10.00
C TRP A 81 2.67 2.52 9.80
N LEU A 82 2.87 2.93 8.55
CA LEU A 82 2.81 4.33 8.10
C LEU A 82 1.57 4.51 7.24
N SER A 83 0.99 5.71 7.28
CA SER A 83 -0.11 6.10 6.43
C SER A 83 0.31 7.22 5.50
N ALA A 84 -0.20 7.19 4.27
CA ALA A 84 -0.06 8.23 3.28
C ALA A 84 -1.35 8.35 2.49
N ARG A 85 -1.54 9.50 1.83
CA ARG A 85 -2.61 9.70 0.87
C ARG A 85 -2.02 10.10 -0.47
N LEU A 86 -2.52 9.49 -1.54
CA LEU A 86 -2.27 10.02 -2.88
C LEU A 86 -3.06 11.31 -3.05
N THR A 87 -2.45 12.31 -3.66
CA THR A 87 -3.15 13.55 -4.00
C THR A 87 -4.46 13.28 -4.76
N SER A 88 -5.48 14.12 -4.51
CA SER A 88 -6.77 14.12 -5.20
C SER A 88 -6.76 14.88 -6.52
N ASP A 89 -5.61 15.41 -6.95
CA ASP A 89 -5.49 16.20 -8.19
C ASP A 89 -5.64 15.35 -9.47
N TYR A 90 -5.70 14.02 -9.33
CA TYR A 90 -5.79 13.08 -10.44
C TYR A 90 -6.91 12.06 -10.24
N ASP A 91 -7.52 11.64 -11.35
CA ASP A 91 -8.38 10.46 -11.38
C ASP A 91 -7.54 9.18 -11.42
N TRP A 92 -7.47 8.51 -10.27
CA TRP A 92 -6.66 7.31 -10.11
C TRP A 92 -7.38 6.05 -10.60
N PHE A 93 -6.95 5.55 -11.76
CA PHE A 93 -7.38 4.25 -12.30
C PHE A 93 -6.38 3.16 -11.90
N CYS A 94 -6.67 2.48 -10.78
CA CYS A 94 -5.89 1.38 -10.23
C CYS A 94 -6.82 0.36 -9.58
N GLU A 95 -6.61 -0.93 -9.88
CA GLU A 95 -7.33 -2.03 -9.22
C GLU A 95 -6.74 -2.26 -7.83
N THR A 96 -7.55 -2.02 -6.80
CA THR A 96 -7.13 -2.18 -5.40
C THR A 96 -7.60 -3.50 -4.79
N PRO A 97 -6.82 -4.12 -3.90
CA PRO A 97 -5.55 -3.63 -3.38
C PRO A 97 -4.35 -4.02 -4.26
N VAL A 98 -3.32 -3.17 -4.22
CA VAL A 98 -2.00 -3.46 -4.80
C VAL A 98 -0.99 -3.54 -3.67
N VAL A 99 -0.21 -4.61 -3.62
CA VAL A 99 0.90 -4.76 -2.69
C VAL A 99 2.20 -4.59 -3.46
N ILE A 100 3.07 -3.69 -3.02
CA ILE A 100 4.29 -3.30 -3.72
C ILE A 100 5.45 -3.38 -2.73
N GLN A 101 6.49 -4.13 -3.08
CA GLN A 101 7.75 -4.09 -2.33
C GLN A 101 8.61 -2.96 -2.91
N VAL A 102 8.99 -2.02 -2.05
CA VAL A 102 9.85 -0.89 -2.43
C VAL A 102 11.14 -0.96 -1.63
N ARG A 103 12.28 -0.82 -2.30
CA ARG A 103 13.59 -0.66 -1.67
C ARG A 103 14.32 0.52 -2.26
N ASP A 104 14.72 1.46 -1.42
CA ASP A 104 15.45 2.67 -1.80
C ASP A 104 14.78 3.41 -2.97
N GLY A 105 13.45 3.53 -2.89
CA GLY A 105 12.62 4.18 -3.90
C GLY A 105 12.39 3.38 -5.19
N VAL A 106 12.91 2.15 -5.32
CA VAL A 106 12.72 1.27 -6.49
C VAL A 106 11.70 0.18 -6.18
N VAL A 107 10.79 -0.08 -7.12
CA VAL A 107 9.84 -1.19 -7.01
C VAL A 107 10.54 -2.51 -7.31
N LEU A 108 10.53 -3.42 -6.34
CA LEU A 108 11.09 -4.77 -6.49
C LEU A 108 10.05 -5.76 -6.99
N GLU A 109 8.85 -5.71 -6.41
CA GLU A 109 7.76 -6.64 -6.71
C GLU A 109 6.42 -5.91 -6.63
N CYS A 110 5.43 -6.40 -7.38
CA CYS A 110 4.09 -5.87 -7.40
C CYS A 110 3.06 -7.00 -7.52
N ASP A 111 2.31 -7.22 -6.45
CA ASP A 111 1.23 -8.18 -6.39
C ASP A 111 -0.13 -7.47 -6.45
N LEU A 112 -0.97 -7.92 -7.36
CA LEU A 112 -2.38 -7.56 -7.40
C LEU A 112 -3.13 -8.65 -6.65
N ALA A 113 -3.76 -8.32 -5.52
CA ALA A 113 -4.59 -9.29 -4.84
C ALA A 113 -5.85 -9.49 -5.69
N ARG A 114 -5.87 -10.55 -6.49
CA ARG A 114 -7.04 -10.90 -7.30
C ARG A 114 -8.20 -11.26 -6.38
N GLN A 115 -9.38 -10.75 -6.69
CA GLN A 115 -10.62 -11.29 -6.13
C GLN A 115 -10.72 -12.74 -6.59
N GLU A 116 -10.81 -13.69 -5.66
CA GLU A 116 -11.17 -15.07 -6.00
C GLU A 116 -12.57 -15.01 -6.63
N THR A 117 -12.64 -15.17 -7.95
CA THR A 117 -13.91 -15.36 -8.66
C THR A 117 -14.48 -16.68 -8.16
N ARG A 118 -15.47 -16.58 -7.26
CA ARG A 118 -16.27 -17.73 -6.82
C ARG A 118 -16.96 -18.30 -8.05
N SER A 119 -16.52 -19.48 -8.49
CA SER A 119 -17.26 -20.32 -9.45
C SER A 119 -18.48 -20.93 -8.78
#